data_AF-A0A367YZG7-F1
#
_entry.id   AF-A0A367YZG7-F1
#
_cell.length_a   1.000
_cell.length_b   1.000
_cell.length_c   1.000
_cell.angle_alpha   90.00
_cell.angle_beta   90.00
_cell.angle_gamma   90.00
#
_symmetry.space_group_name_H-M   'P 1'
#
loop_
_entity.id
_entity.type
_entity.pdbx_description
1 polymer ?
#
loop_
_entity_poly.entity_id
_entity_poly.type
_entity_poly.pdbx_seq_one_letter_code
_entity_poly.pdbx_strand_id
1 'polypeptide(L)' 'MAVIIGSTRPSRTCPDIARSVLDTAQVGSPVHPGLIDRADVHLPFLDEPLRPALGMYQYEHTRTWGDKPTSDVWRPCAR' A
#
# COMPACT_ATOMS: atom_id res chain seq x y z
N MET A 1 0.01 11.15 -1.80
CA MET A 1 -0.01 10.76 -0.37
C MET A 1 -0.96 9.59 -0.22
N ALA A 2 -0.64 8.58 0.59
CA ALA A 2 -1.61 7.57 1.04
C ALA A 2 -1.25 7.04 2.41
N VAL A 3 -2.24 6.37 2.98
CA VAL A 3 -2.12 5.51 4.14
C VAL A 3 -1.82 4.09 3.65
N ILE A 4 -0.87 3.39 4.28
CA ILE A 4 -0.53 1.99 3.95
C ILE A 4 -0.87 1.10 5.14
N ILE A 5 -1.65 0.06 4.92
CA ILE A 5 -1.92 -0.99 5.92
C ILE A 5 -0.85 -2.07 5.80
N GLY A 6 -0.01 -2.18 6.81
CA GLY A 6 1.08 -3.18 6.85
C GLY A 6 0.68 -4.56 7.36
N SER A 7 -0.53 -4.72 7.91
CA SER A 7 -0.98 -6.01 8.47
C SER A 7 -1.81 -6.80 7.47
N THR A 8 -1.52 -8.10 7.33
CA THR A 8 -2.28 -9.03 6.48
C THR A 8 -3.03 -10.09 7.30
N ARG A 9 -3.04 -9.97 8.63
CA ARG A 9 -3.77 -10.90 9.50
C ARG A 9 -5.28 -10.85 9.18
N PRO A 10 -6.01 -11.98 9.21
CA PRO A 10 -7.45 -11.98 8.94
C PRO A 10 -8.24 -11.11 9.93
N SER A 11 -7.91 -11.18 11.22
CA SER A 11 -8.58 -10.43 12.28
C SER A 11 -7.93 -9.06 12.54
N ARG A 12 -7.70 -8.27 11.49
CA ARG A 12 -7.03 -6.96 11.60
C ARG A 12 -8.02 -5.81 11.75
N THR A 13 -7.77 -4.91 12.69
CA THR A 13 -8.52 -3.64 12.88
C THR A 13 -7.97 -2.50 12.00
N CYS A 14 -6.81 -2.70 11.38
CA CYS A 14 -6.12 -1.68 10.59
C CYS A 14 -6.98 -1.05 9.46
N PRO A 15 -7.88 -1.78 8.75
CA PRO A 15 -8.73 -1.17 7.73
C PRO A 15 -9.64 -0.06 8.28
N ASP A 16 -10.23 -0.25 9.45
CA ASP A 16 -11.14 0.73 10.04
C ASP A 16 -10.38 1.97 10.53
N ILE A 17 -9.23 1.75 11.15
CA ILE A 17 -8.32 2.83 11.56
C ILE A 17 -7.82 3.61 10.33
N ALA A 18 -7.44 2.90 9.26
CA ALA A 18 -6.92 3.55 8.06
C ALA A 18 -7.97 4.41 7.35
N ARG A 19 -9.24 4.00 7.34
CA ARG A 19 -10.36 4.83 6.86
C ARG A 19 -10.52 6.09 7.70
N SER A 20 -10.52 5.95 9.03
CA SER A 20 -10.61 7.10 9.95
C SER A 20 -9.46 8.11 9.76
N VAL A 21 -8.24 7.62 9.53
CA VAL A 21 -7.08 8.46 9.19
C VAL A 21 -7.27 9.13 7.83
N LEU A 22 -7.79 8.41 6.83
CA LEU A 22 -8.04 8.95 5.49
C LEU A 22 -9.06 10.09 5.53
N ASP A 23 -10.16 9.91 6.26
CA ASP A 23 -11.21 10.93 6.43
C ASP A 23 -10.63 12.20 7.07
N THR A 24 -9.80 12.03 8.10
CA THR A 24 -9.11 13.15 8.76
C THR A 24 -8.13 13.84 7.81
N ALA A 25 -7.35 13.08 7.05
CA ALA A 25 -6.36 13.58 6.11
C ALA A 25 -6.99 14.27 4.87
N GLN A 26 -8.26 14.00 4.57
CA GLN A 26 -8.98 14.66 3.48
C GLN A 26 -9.41 16.09 3.83
N VAL A 27 -9.64 16.39 5.13
CA VAL A 27 -10.14 17.70 5.56
C VAL A 27 -9.12 18.80 5.25
N GLY A 28 -9.48 19.70 4.34
CA GLY A 28 -8.64 20.84 3.96
C GLY A 28 -7.39 20.47 3.13
N SER A 29 -7.26 19.21 2.70
CA SER A 29 -6.13 18.79 1.89
C SER A 29 -6.32 19.20 0.43
N PRO A 30 -5.28 19.76 -0.23
CA PRO A 30 -5.30 20.07 -1.65
C PRO A 30 -5.17 18.81 -2.54
N VAL A 31 -4.96 17.64 -1.93
CA VAL A 31 -4.82 16.35 -2.61
C VAL A 31 -5.74 15.31 -1.99
N HIS A 32 -6.20 14.35 -2.81
CA HIS A 32 -6.90 13.18 -2.30
C HIS A 32 -5.88 12.14 -1.82
N PRO A 33 -5.81 11.83 -0.51
CA PRO A 33 -4.99 10.74 -0.03
C PRO A 33 -5.57 9.41 -0.51
N GLY A 34 -4.72 8.51 -0.99
CA GLY A 34 -5.09 7.12 -1.30
C GLY A 34 -5.05 6.21 -0.07
N LEU A 35 -5.45 4.96 -0.24
CA LEU A 35 -5.32 3.89 0.75
C LEU A 35 -4.76 2.64 0.06
N ILE A 36 -3.72 2.04 0.64
CA ILE A 36 -3.09 0.81 0.11
C ILE A 36 -3.16 -0.26 1.20
N ASP A 37 -3.85 -1.37 0.94
CA ASP A 37 -3.82 -2.55 1.81
C ASP A 37 -2.84 -3.59 1.28
N ARG A 38 -1.84 -3.96 2.10
CA ARG A 38 -0.86 -4.99 1.74
C ARG A 38 -1.52 -6.35 1.44
N ALA A 39 -2.67 -6.62 2.07
CA ALA A 39 -3.39 -7.87 1.84
C ALA A 39 -4.01 -7.93 0.44
N ASP A 40 -4.43 -6.80 -0.13
CA ASP A 40 -5.04 -6.76 -1.45
C ASP A 40 -3.98 -6.91 -2.55
N VAL A 41 -2.81 -6.32 -2.34
CA VAL A 41 -1.68 -6.38 -3.29
C VAL A 41 -0.89 -7.68 -3.22
N HIS A 42 -1.24 -8.61 -2.32
CA HIS A 42 -0.59 -9.91 -2.16
C HIS A 42 0.94 -9.83 -2.04
N LEU A 43 1.47 -8.78 -1.40
CA LEU A 43 2.91 -8.61 -1.22
C LEU A 43 3.37 -9.42 0.01
N PRO A 44 4.11 -10.53 -0.17
CA PRO A 44 4.53 -11.38 0.95
C PRO A 44 5.57 -10.66 1.81
N PHE A 45 5.76 -11.15 3.03
CA PHE A 45 6.75 -10.57 3.94
C PHE A 45 8.12 -11.21 3.72
N LEU A 46 9.07 -10.43 3.18
CA LEU A 46 10.49 -10.80 3.03
C LEU A 46 10.70 -12.12 2.28
N ASP A 47 9.97 -12.34 1.20
CA ASP A 47 10.05 -13.57 0.41
C ASP A 47 11.16 -13.55 -0.63
N GLU A 48 11.57 -12.37 -1.11
CA GLU A 48 12.72 -12.21 -2.00
C GLU A 48 14.02 -12.77 -1.37
N PRO A 49 14.83 -13.53 -2.13
CA PRO A 49 16.06 -14.12 -1.61
C PRO A 49 17.18 -13.10 -1.40
N LEU A 50 17.14 -11.98 -2.13
CA LEU A 50 18.13 -10.93 -2.08
C LEU A 50 17.58 -9.69 -1.37
N ARG A 51 18.49 -8.87 -0.84
CA ARG A 51 18.12 -7.63 -0.13
C ARG A 51 17.52 -6.61 -1.13
N PRO A 52 16.42 -5.91 -0.77
CA PRO A 52 15.78 -4.94 -1.65
C PRO A 52 16.71 -3.82 -2.15
N ALA A 53 17.72 -3.44 -1.37
CA ALA A 53 18.68 -2.39 -1.73
C ALA A 53 19.54 -2.72 -2.97
N LEU A 54 19.61 -3.98 -3.40
CA LEU A 54 20.31 -4.38 -4.61
C LEU A 54 19.47 -4.16 -5.88
N GLY A 55 18.16 -3.91 -5.76
CA GLY A 55 17.24 -3.78 -6.91
C GLY A 55 17.08 -5.06 -7.74
N MET A 56 17.61 -6.19 -7.27
CA MET A 56 17.59 -7.49 -7.95
C MET A 56 16.39 -8.32 -7.47
N TYR A 57 15.19 -7.95 -7.92
CA TYR A 57 13.96 -8.69 -7.58
C TYR A 57 13.82 -9.93 -8.46
N GLN A 58 13.52 -11.08 -7.86
CA GLN A 58 13.31 -12.35 -8.57
C GLN A 58 11.84 -12.56 -8.94
N TYR A 59 10.92 -12.16 -8.07
CA TYR A 59 9.50 -12.47 -8.25
C TYR A 59 8.74 -11.36 -8.98
N GLU A 60 7.71 -11.78 -9.72
CA GLU A 60 6.87 -10.88 -10.51
C GLU A 60 6.07 -9.92 -9.62
N HIS A 61 5.55 -10.36 -8.47
CA HIS A 61 4.79 -9.49 -7.57
C HIS A 61 5.65 -8.37 -6.98
N THR A 62 6.93 -8.62 -6.69
CA THR A 62 7.85 -7.59 -6.18
C THR A 62 8.24 -6.60 -7.27
N ARG A 63 8.51 -7.07 -8.50
CA ARG A 63 8.73 -6.17 -9.65
C ARG A 63 7.49 -5.32 -9.91
N THR A 64 6.32 -5.93 -9.94
CA THR A 64 5.04 -5.22 -10.09
C THR A 64 4.87 -4.17 -9.01
N TRP A 65 5.20 -4.47 -7.76
CA TRP A 65 5.15 -3.49 -6.68
C TRP A 65 6.12 -2.32 -6.88
N GLY A 66 7.36 -2.59 -7.31
CA GLY A 66 8.37 -1.56 -7.60
C GLY A 66 8.07 -0.71 -8.84
N ASP A 67 7.47 -1.31 -9.86
CA ASP A 67 7.15 -0.68 -11.14
C ASP A 67 5.78 0.02 -11.16
N LYS A 68 4.92 -0.24 -10.16
CA LYS A 68 3.62 0.43 -10.09
C LYS A 68 3.87 1.95 -10.12
N PRO A 69 3.39 2.65 -11.17
CA PRO A 69 3.61 4.07 -11.27
C PRO A 69 2.94 4.73 -10.07
N THR A 70 3.59 5.77 -9.54
CA THR A 70 3.12 6.56 -8.40
C THR A 70 1.62 6.84 -8.51
N SER A 71 1.11 7.24 -9.67
CA SER A 71 -0.33 7.49 -9.88
C SER A 71 -1.26 6.28 -9.63
N ASP A 72 -0.82 5.05 -9.87
CA ASP A 72 -1.62 3.84 -9.67
C ASP A 72 -1.52 3.28 -8.25
N VAL A 73 -0.37 3.42 -7.58
CA VAL A 73 -0.21 3.08 -6.16
C VAL A 73 -1.06 3.99 -5.27
N TRP A 74 -1.14 5.27 -5.64
CA TRP A 74 -1.79 6.30 -4.83
C TRP A 74 -3.20 6.65 -5.34
N ARG A 75 -3.90 5.73 -6.00
CA ARG A 75 -5.28 5.98 -6.45
C ARG A 75 -6.19 6.27 -5.25
N PRO A 76 -7.03 7.32 -5.30
CA PRO A 76 -8.07 7.50 -4.31
C PRO A 76 -9.04 6.30 -4.39
N CYS A 77 -9.50 5.81 -3.24
CA CYS A 77 -10.63 4.89 -3.22
C CYS A 77 -11.78 5.54 -3.99
N ALA A 78 -12.27 4.89 -5.06
CA ALA A 78 -13.53 5.26 -5.66
C ALA A 78 -14.61 5.12 -4.59
N ARG A 79 -15.44 6.15 -4.49
CA ARG A 79 -16.49 6.33 -3.48
C ARG A 79 -17.49 5.18 -3.47
#